data_AF-A0A542MWR5-F1
#
_entry.id   AF-A0A542MWR5-F1
#
_cell.length_a   1.000
_cell.length_b   1.000
_cell.length_c   1.000
_cell.angle_alpha   90.00
_cell.angle_beta   90.00
_cell.angle_gamma   90.00
#
_symmetry.space_group_name_H-M   'P 1'
#
loop_
_entity.id
_entity.type
_entity.pdbx_description
1 polymer ?
#
loop_
_entity_poly.entity_id
_entity_poly.type
_entity_poly.pdbx_seq_one_letter_code
_entity_poly.pdbx_strand_id
1 'polypeptide(L)'
;MAADIPTFDQYIATLGRLTAHIDVTASTPEAEEIRDASDSLLALEPLNADTLAEWAREHSIRVPVLGLVVGLSQERLKNVLRDRFDTTGWTTLARTRPTDLIEWLDEDFDLIRQLDLQRSRHYGLGDILIARAGTRVTATRAGASGRKVEDEIEAIAAGLGLPYQTRTRFTGRNNQTAPCDLVVPDTGDAQIVVAAKGFDSTGSKLTDAVREIQEMAAIRKPSQYVLAVIDGIGWKSRIADLRRIHQLWVDRDIDGMYTLATLDVFRDDLEEAARLRHLM
;
A
#
# COMPACT_ATOMS: atom_id res chain seq x y z
N MET A 1 37.13 -5.97 1.98
CA MET A 1 37.28 -5.40 0.62
C MET A 1 35.92 -4.84 0.27
N ALA A 2 35.81 -3.54 -0.05
CA ALA A 2 34.51 -3.00 -0.47
C ALA A 2 34.04 -3.80 -1.69
N ALA A 3 32.87 -4.42 -1.61
CA ALA A 3 32.28 -5.12 -2.75
C ALA A 3 32.21 -4.13 -3.93
N ASP A 4 32.58 -4.60 -5.12
CA ASP A 4 32.54 -3.76 -6.32
C ASP A 4 31.08 -3.35 -6.57
N ILE A 5 30.84 -2.08 -6.89
CA ILE A 5 29.46 -1.60 -7.12
C ILE A 5 28.93 -2.32 -8.37
N PRO A 6 27.84 -3.11 -8.26
CA PRO A 6 27.27 -3.80 -9.41
C PRO A 6 26.92 -2.81 -10.51
N THR A 7 27.07 -3.24 -11.76
CA THR A 7 26.56 -2.45 -12.89
C THR A 7 25.05 -2.30 -12.78
N PHE A 8 24.50 -1.24 -13.40
CA PHE A 8 23.07 -1.01 -13.36
C PHE A 8 22.25 -2.21 -13.89
N ASP A 9 22.74 -2.89 -14.92
CA ASP A 9 22.07 -4.06 -15.49
C ASP A 9 22.12 -5.27 -14.54
N GLN A 10 23.24 -5.46 -13.83
CA GLN A 10 23.34 -6.45 -12.76
C GLN A 10 22.36 -6.15 -11.63
N TYR A 11 22.23 -4.89 -11.21
CA TYR A 11 21.25 -4.47 -10.21
C TYR A 11 19.81 -4.77 -10.66
N ILE A 12 19.44 -4.35 -11.87
CA ILE A 12 18.10 -4.59 -12.45
C ILE A 12 17.74 -6.07 -12.49
N ALA A 13 18.72 -6.94 -12.74
CA ALA A 13 18.51 -8.39 -12.78
C ALA A 13 18.09 -8.98 -11.42
N THR A 14 18.40 -8.29 -10.31
CA THR A 14 18.04 -8.74 -8.95
C THR A 14 16.64 -8.34 -8.50
N LEU A 15 15.93 -7.47 -9.24
CA LEU A 15 14.58 -7.03 -8.88
C LEU A 15 13.58 -8.20 -8.88
N GLY A 16 12.98 -8.45 -7.70
CA GLY A 16 12.03 -9.53 -7.44
C GLY A 16 10.56 -9.12 -7.57
N ARG A 17 9.66 -10.10 -7.52
CA ARG A 17 8.21 -9.87 -7.37
C ARG A 17 7.87 -9.77 -5.89
N LEU A 18 7.34 -8.64 -5.46
CA LEU A 18 6.91 -8.37 -4.08
C LEU A 18 5.47 -8.84 -3.79
N THR A 19 4.65 -9.01 -4.82
CA THR A 19 3.25 -9.44 -4.74
C THR A 19 3.16 -10.95 -4.94
N ALA A 20 2.53 -11.62 -3.97
CA ALA A 20 2.17 -13.02 -4.12
C ALA A 20 1.14 -13.18 -5.25
N HIS A 21 1.24 -14.27 -6.00
CA HIS A 21 0.19 -14.64 -6.94
C HIS A 21 -1.08 -14.93 -6.15
N ILE A 22 -2.15 -14.18 -6.43
CA ILE A 22 -3.44 -14.37 -5.77
C ILE A 22 -4.24 -15.35 -6.61
N ASP A 23 -4.67 -16.45 -6.00
CA ASP A 23 -5.72 -17.28 -6.57
C ASP A 23 -7.05 -16.52 -6.51
N VAL A 24 -7.49 -16.01 -7.66
CA VAL A 24 -8.74 -15.23 -7.80
C VAL A 24 -10.00 -16.07 -7.70
N THR A 25 -9.87 -17.38 -7.47
CA THR A 25 -10.97 -18.32 -7.23
C THR A 25 -11.07 -18.75 -5.77
N ALA A 26 -10.04 -18.50 -4.97
CA ALA A 26 -10.07 -18.78 -3.54
C ALA A 26 -11.07 -17.86 -2.83
N SER A 27 -11.92 -18.44 -1.98
CA SER A 27 -12.83 -17.65 -1.16
C SER A 27 -12.12 -17.05 0.04
N THR A 28 -12.44 -15.79 0.38
CA THR A 28 -11.98 -15.11 1.59
C THR A 28 -13.18 -14.84 2.50
N PRO A 29 -12.97 -14.60 3.81
CA PRO A 29 -14.07 -14.23 4.70
C PRO A 29 -14.89 -13.04 4.18
N GLU A 30 -14.23 -12.03 3.59
CA GLU A 30 -14.90 -10.88 2.99
C GLU A 30 -15.70 -11.26 1.74
N ALA A 31 -15.24 -12.23 0.95
CA ALA A 31 -15.98 -12.73 -0.21
C ALA A 31 -17.23 -13.51 0.21
N GLU A 32 -17.15 -14.28 1.29
CA GLU A 32 -18.32 -14.95 1.90
C GLU A 32 -19.30 -13.93 2.47
N GLU A 33 -18.84 -12.88 3.16
CA GLU A 33 -19.73 -11.81 3.66
C GLU A 33 -20.51 -11.10 2.54
N ILE A 34 -19.85 -10.83 1.39
CA ILE A 34 -20.50 -10.26 0.21
C ILE A 34 -21.52 -11.24 -0.37
N ARG A 35 -21.20 -12.53 -0.40
CA ARG A 35 -22.11 -13.59 -0.88
C ARG A 35 -23.37 -13.64 0.00
N ASP A 36 -23.20 -13.74 1.31
CA ASP A 36 -24.30 -13.76 2.27
C ASP A 36 -25.19 -12.50 2.17
N ALA A 37 -24.58 -11.33 2.00
CA ALA A 37 -25.31 -10.08 1.80
C ALA A 37 -26.12 -10.11 0.49
N SER A 38 -25.50 -10.58 -0.59
CA SER A 38 -26.14 -10.70 -1.91
C SER A 38 -27.33 -11.67 -1.87
N ASP A 39 -27.17 -12.82 -1.22
CA ASP A 39 -28.25 -13.81 -1.06
C ASP A 39 -29.42 -13.24 -0.25
N SER A 40 -29.13 -12.48 0.82
CA SER A 40 -30.17 -11.81 1.61
C SER A 40 -30.92 -10.72 0.83
N LEU A 41 -30.23 -9.99 -0.07
CA LEU A 41 -30.86 -9.00 -0.95
C LEU A 41 -31.72 -9.67 -2.03
N LEU A 42 -31.27 -10.81 -2.55
CA LEU A 42 -32.01 -11.61 -3.54
C LEU A 42 -33.30 -12.20 -2.96
N ALA A 43 -33.37 -12.40 -1.65
CA ALA A 43 -34.54 -12.91 -0.94
C ALA A 43 -35.59 -11.83 -0.61
N LEU A 44 -35.29 -10.54 -0.83
CA LEU A 44 -36.24 -9.46 -0.54
C LEU A 44 -37.41 -9.46 -1.53
N GLU A 45 -38.62 -9.61 -0.99
CA GLU A 45 -39.89 -9.50 -1.72
C GLU A 45 -40.94 -8.78 -0.85
N PRO A 46 -41.52 -7.64 -1.31
CA PRO A 46 -41.19 -6.90 -2.53
C PRO A 46 -39.85 -6.16 -2.43
N LEU A 47 -39.24 -5.82 -3.57
CA LEU A 47 -38.07 -4.94 -3.62
C LEU A 47 -38.53 -3.48 -3.69
N ASN A 48 -38.47 -2.75 -2.58
CA ASN A 48 -38.80 -1.33 -2.53
C ASN A 48 -38.00 -0.61 -1.43
N ALA A 49 -38.20 0.70 -1.30
CA ALA A 49 -37.48 1.52 -0.33
C ALA A 49 -37.69 1.06 1.12
N ASP A 50 -38.92 0.66 1.48
CA ASP A 50 -39.25 0.23 2.85
C ASP A 50 -38.54 -1.08 3.22
N THR A 51 -38.60 -2.09 2.36
CA THR A 51 -37.95 -3.38 2.62
C THR A 51 -36.43 -3.28 2.59
N LEU A 52 -35.86 -2.42 1.74
CA LEU A 52 -34.43 -2.12 1.75
C LEU A 52 -34.00 -1.32 2.98
N ALA A 53 -34.83 -0.41 3.48
CA ALA A 53 -34.55 0.34 4.70
C ALA A 53 -34.55 -0.58 5.92
N GLU A 54 -35.49 -1.51 6.00
CA GLU A 54 -35.51 -2.57 7.01
C GLU A 54 -34.27 -3.46 6.90
N TRP A 55 -33.93 -3.92 5.69
CA TRP A 55 -32.71 -4.70 5.44
C TRP A 55 -31.45 -3.95 5.87
N ALA A 56 -31.33 -2.67 5.53
CA ALA A 56 -30.16 -1.86 5.90
C ALA A 56 -30.05 -1.67 7.41
N ARG A 57 -31.17 -1.55 8.12
CA ARG A 57 -31.19 -1.47 9.58
C ARG A 57 -30.69 -2.77 10.22
N GLU A 58 -31.26 -3.90 9.80
CA GLU A 58 -30.92 -5.24 10.33
C GLU A 58 -29.49 -5.66 9.97
N HIS A 59 -29.08 -5.35 8.74
CA HIS A 59 -27.77 -5.69 8.18
C HIS A 59 -26.83 -4.47 8.09
N SER A 60 -26.89 -3.58 9.08
CA SER A 60 -26.16 -2.29 9.09
C SER A 60 -24.64 -2.35 8.85
N ILE A 61 -23.99 -3.49 9.05
CA ILE A 61 -22.56 -3.67 8.70
C ILE A 61 -22.36 -3.94 7.19
N ARG A 62 -23.37 -4.49 6.52
CA ARG A 62 -23.36 -4.94 5.11
C ARG A 62 -23.77 -3.86 4.12
N VAL A 63 -24.11 -2.65 4.57
CA VAL A 63 -24.43 -1.48 3.72
C VAL A 63 -23.43 -1.25 2.57
N PRO A 64 -22.10 -1.47 2.72
CA PRO A 64 -21.17 -1.31 1.61
C PRO A 64 -21.52 -2.16 0.37
N VAL A 65 -22.25 -3.27 0.52
CA VAL A 65 -22.72 -4.09 -0.61
C VAL A 65 -23.75 -3.33 -1.46
N LEU A 66 -24.61 -2.52 -0.87
CA LEU A 66 -25.50 -1.61 -1.63
C LEU A 66 -24.68 -0.61 -2.45
N GLY A 67 -23.56 -0.12 -1.89
CA GLY A 67 -22.60 0.69 -2.64
C GLY A 67 -22.03 -0.05 -3.85
N LEU A 68 -21.69 -1.33 -3.72
CA LEU A 68 -21.19 -2.14 -4.83
C LEU A 68 -22.23 -2.32 -5.94
N VAL A 69 -23.52 -2.49 -5.59
CA VAL A 69 -24.63 -2.59 -6.57
C VAL A 69 -24.67 -1.39 -7.51
N VAL A 70 -24.37 -0.20 -6.99
CA VAL A 70 -24.36 1.06 -7.76
C VAL A 70 -22.95 1.50 -8.20
N GLY A 71 -21.95 0.61 -8.10
CA GLY A 71 -20.59 0.87 -8.58
C GLY A 71 -19.73 1.78 -7.70
N LEU A 72 -20.12 1.98 -6.43
CA LEU A 72 -19.31 2.70 -5.45
C LEU A 72 -18.36 1.75 -4.72
N SER A 73 -17.08 2.10 -4.69
CA SER A 73 -16.14 1.50 -3.74
C SER A 73 -16.45 1.97 -2.32
N GLN A 74 -15.99 1.23 -1.31
CA GLN A 74 -16.18 1.59 0.10
C GLN A 74 -15.63 3.00 0.42
N GLU A 75 -14.50 3.39 -0.16
CA GLU A 75 -13.93 4.72 0.02
C GLU A 75 -14.80 5.81 -0.63
N ARG A 76 -15.29 5.57 -1.84
CA ARG A 76 -16.22 6.50 -2.50
C ARG A 76 -17.51 6.63 -1.70
N LEU A 77 -18.05 5.51 -1.20
CA LEU A 77 -19.22 5.50 -0.32
C LEU A 77 -18.99 6.38 0.93
N LYS A 78 -17.83 6.27 1.61
CA LYS A 78 -17.51 7.16 2.74
C LYS A 78 -17.52 8.63 2.35
N ASN A 79 -16.98 8.97 1.18
CA ASN A 79 -16.90 10.35 0.72
C ASN A 79 -18.27 10.94 0.44
N VAL A 80 -19.14 10.20 -0.25
CA VAL A 80 -20.51 10.66 -0.56
C VAL A 80 -21.40 10.69 0.68
N LEU A 81 -21.21 9.77 1.64
CA LEU A 81 -21.90 9.83 2.93
C LEU A 81 -21.49 11.05 3.75
N ARG A 82 -20.20 11.39 3.74
CA ARG A 82 -19.70 12.58 4.45
C ARG A 82 -20.28 13.86 3.84
N ASP A 83 -20.36 13.93 2.52
CA ASP A 83 -20.96 15.08 1.83
C ASP A 83 -22.46 15.22 2.14
N ARG A 84 -23.21 14.12 2.08
CA ARG A 84 -24.68 14.15 2.25
C ARG A 84 -25.15 14.22 3.70
N PHE A 85 -24.51 13.47 4.60
CA PHE A 85 -24.99 13.24 5.97
C PHE A 85 -24.00 13.72 7.05
N ASP A 86 -22.89 14.36 6.67
CA ASP A 86 -21.81 14.77 7.57
C ASP A 86 -21.26 13.60 8.41
N THR A 87 -21.27 12.39 7.85
CA THR A 87 -20.74 11.19 8.51
C THR A 87 -20.10 10.22 7.52
N THR A 88 -19.09 9.49 7.96
CA THR A 88 -18.53 8.36 7.20
C THR A 88 -19.02 7.00 7.71
N GLY A 89 -19.80 6.99 8.80
CA GLY A 89 -20.25 5.78 9.50
C GLY A 89 -21.61 5.29 9.02
N TRP A 90 -21.62 4.39 8.02
CA TRP A 90 -22.85 3.79 7.50
C TRP A 90 -23.59 2.93 8.52
N THR A 91 -22.90 2.25 9.43
CA THR A 91 -23.56 1.35 10.41
C THR A 91 -24.49 2.11 11.34
N THR A 92 -24.03 3.23 11.90
CA THR A 92 -24.87 4.09 12.74
C THR A 92 -25.99 4.69 11.91
N LEU A 93 -25.67 5.24 10.73
CA LEU A 93 -26.65 5.86 9.84
C LEU A 93 -27.79 4.90 9.46
N ALA A 94 -27.46 3.66 9.08
CA ALA A 94 -28.44 2.65 8.73
C ALA A 94 -29.29 2.20 9.92
N ARG A 95 -28.77 2.23 11.15
CA ARG A 95 -29.56 1.92 12.35
C ARG A 95 -30.53 3.04 12.71
N THR A 96 -30.06 4.29 12.64
CA THR A 96 -30.81 5.45 13.16
C THR A 96 -31.69 6.12 12.11
N ARG A 97 -31.26 6.12 10.85
CA ARG A 97 -31.91 6.79 9.71
C ARG A 97 -31.87 5.91 8.44
N PRO A 98 -32.37 4.66 8.48
CA PRO A 98 -32.32 3.74 7.34
C PRO A 98 -33.12 4.24 6.14
N THR A 99 -34.29 4.83 6.37
CA THR A 99 -35.13 5.37 5.29
C THR A 99 -34.39 6.45 4.54
N ASP A 100 -33.88 7.47 5.24
CA ASP A 100 -33.09 8.55 4.63
C ASP A 100 -31.87 8.03 3.85
N LEU A 101 -31.21 6.97 4.33
CA LEU A 101 -30.08 6.35 3.66
C LEU A 101 -30.50 5.67 2.34
N ILE A 102 -31.60 4.92 2.35
CA ILE A 102 -32.07 4.19 1.17
C ILE A 102 -32.71 5.13 0.15
N GLU A 103 -33.52 6.09 0.59
CA GLU A 103 -34.07 7.14 -0.28
C GLU A 103 -32.95 7.88 -0.98
N TRP A 104 -31.92 8.32 -0.26
CA TRP A 104 -30.77 8.98 -0.87
C TRP A 104 -29.99 8.08 -1.84
N LEU A 105 -29.74 6.81 -1.47
CA LEU A 105 -29.06 5.88 -2.38
C LEU A 105 -29.87 5.63 -3.66
N ASP A 106 -31.20 5.62 -3.57
CA ASP A 106 -32.08 5.46 -4.72
C ASP A 106 -32.16 6.73 -5.57
N GLU A 107 -32.33 7.90 -4.96
CA GLU A 107 -32.41 9.18 -5.67
C GLU A 107 -31.10 9.52 -6.42
N ASP A 108 -29.95 9.37 -5.76
CA ASP A 108 -28.66 9.79 -6.34
C ASP A 108 -28.01 8.71 -7.20
N PHE A 109 -28.31 7.42 -6.95
CA PHE A 109 -27.61 6.30 -7.59
C PHE A 109 -28.53 5.22 -8.17
N ASP A 110 -29.85 5.42 -8.12
CA ASP A 110 -30.84 4.56 -8.78
C ASP A 110 -30.80 3.11 -8.25
N LEU A 111 -30.56 2.98 -6.94
CA LEU A 111 -30.29 1.73 -6.23
C LEU A 111 -31.32 0.64 -6.54
N ILE A 112 -32.62 0.93 -6.42
CA ILE A 112 -33.68 -0.06 -6.57
C ILE A 112 -33.70 -0.60 -7.99
N ARG A 113 -33.65 0.30 -9.00
CA ARG A 113 -33.62 -0.11 -10.40
C ARG A 113 -32.37 -0.91 -10.72
N GLN A 114 -31.20 -0.49 -10.22
CA GLN A 114 -29.95 -1.20 -10.44
C GLN A 114 -29.97 -2.59 -9.81
N LEU A 115 -30.52 -2.72 -8.60
CA LEU A 115 -30.64 -4.00 -7.93
C LEU A 115 -31.60 -4.92 -8.69
N ASP A 116 -32.79 -4.45 -9.07
CA ASP A 116 -33.77 -5.22 -9.84
C ASP A 116 -33.20 -5.74 -11.17
N LEU A 117 -32.52 -4.87 -11.93
CA LEU A 117 -31.86 -5.25 -13.19
C LEU A 117 -30.77 -6.31 -12.99
N GLN A 118 -30.05 -6.27 -11.87
CA GLN A 118 -28.95 -7.19 -11.59
C GLN A 118 -29.44 -8.53 -11.04
N ARG A 119 -30.54 -8.56 -10.27
CA ARG A 119 -31.14 -9.79 -9.72
C ARG A 119 -31.56 -10.79 -10.81
N SER A 120 -32.00 -10.29 -11.96
CA SER A 120 -32.48 -11.10 -13.09
C SER A 120 -31.40 -11.44 -14.12
N ARG A 121 -30.17 -10.95 -13.94
CA ARG A 121 -29.11 -11.04 -14.95
C ARG A 121 -28.21 -12.26 -14.74
N HIS A 122 -27.89 -12.94 -15.83
CA HIS A 122 -26.85 -13.98 -15.85
C HIS A 122 -25.49 -13.38 -16.23
N TYR A 123 -24.49 -13.60 -15.40
CA TYR A 123 -23.11 -13.16 -15.62
C TYR A 123 -22.23 -14.32 -16.10
N GLY A 124 -21.45 -14.07 -17.16
CA GLY A 124 -20.48 -15.03 -17.69
C GLY A 124 -19.03 -14.66 -17.35
N LEU A 125 -18.09 -15.48 -17.82
CA LEU A 125 -16.66 -15.20 -17.67
C LEU A 125 -16.26 -13.83 -18.24
N GLY A 126 -16.87 -13.41 -19.35
CA GLY A 126 -16.62 -12.11 -19.96
C GLY A 126 -16.92 -10.94 -19.01
N ASP A 127 -18.07 -10.96 -18.34
CA ASP A 127 -18.46 -9.92 -17.37
C ASP A 127 -17.51 -9.88 -16.17
N ILE A 128 -17.10 -11.06 -15.68
CA ILE A 128 -16.12 -11.18 -14.58
C ILE A 128 -14.77 -10.57 -14.98
N LEU A 129 -14.31 -10.84 -16.20
CA LEU A 129 -13.05 -10.28 -16.70
C LEU A 129 -13.15 -8.77 -16.93
N ILE A 130 -14.28 -8.27 -17.43
CA ILE A 130 -14.55 -6.82 -17.57
C ILE A 130 -14.53 -6.13 -16.21
N ALA A 131 -15.23 -6.68 -15.20
CA ALA A 131 -15.22 -6.15 -13.84
C ALA A 131 -13.80 -6.11 -13.25
N ARG A 132 -13.02 -7.19 -13.43
CA ARG A 132 -11.62 -7.28 -12.98
C ARG A 132 -10.71 -6.28 -13.73
N ALA A 133 -10.92 -6.10 -15.04
CA ALA A 133 -10.17 -5.12 -15.83
C ALA A 133 -10.51 -3.68 -15.43
N GLY A 134 -11.79 -3.38 -15.14
CA GLY A 134 -12.21 -2.09 -14.59
C GLY A 134 -11.57 -1.80 -13.23
N THR A 135 -11.48 -2.81 -12.36
CA THR A 135 -10.77 -2.68 -11.09
C THR A 135 -9.25 -2.56 -11.22
N ARG A 136 -8.61 -2.88 -12.36
CA ARG A 136 -7.18 -2.56 -12.58
C ARG A 136 -6.92 -1.05 -12.60
N VAL A 137 -7.95 -0.23 -12.84
CA VAL A 137 -7.87 1.24 -12.75
C VAL A 137 -8.00 1.74 -11.31
N THR A 138 -8.51 0.93 -10.37
CA THR A 138 -8.82 1.37 -8.98
C THR A 138 -8.20 0.54 -7.87
N ALA A 139 -7.69 -0.66 -8.14
CA ALA A 139 -7.12 -1.58 -7.15
C ALA A 139 -5.62 -1.77 -7.37
N THR A 140 -4.89 -0.66 -7.46
CA THR A 140 -3.46 -0.66 -7.16
C THR A 140 -3.30 -0.86 -5.65
N ARG A 141 -3.49 -2.09 -5.16
CA ARG A 141 -3.44 -2.43 -3.72
C ARG A 141 -1.98 -2.47 -3.25
N ALA A 142 -1.43 -1.26 -3.13
CA ALA A 142 -0.07 -0.90 -2.76
C ALA A 142 0.24 -1.03 -1.25
N GLY A 143 -0.49 -1.86 -0.49
CA GLY A 143 -0.39 -1.89 0.98
C GLY A 143 0.40 -3.07 1.57
N ALA A 144 0.34 -4.24 0.94
CA ALA A 144 1.04 -5.44 1.44
C ALA A 144 2.46 -5.56 0.86
N SER A 145 2.66 -5.10 -0.37
CA SER A 145 3.96 -5.19 -1.07
C SER A 145 4.98 -4.15 -0.59
N GLY A 146 4.56 -2.97 -0.11
CA GLY A 146 5.48 -1.95 0.41
C GLY A 146 6.10 -2.34 1.75
N ARG A 147 5.29 -2.93 2.65
CA ARG A 147 5.75 -3.37 3.99
C ARG A 147 6.79 -4.48 3.94
N LYS A 148 6.79 -5.34 2.92
CA LYS A 148 7.75 -6.43 2.83
C LYS A 148 9.21 -5.96 2.88
N VAL A 149 9.55 -4.83 2.25
CA VAL A 149 10.93 -4.32 2.28
C VAL A 149 11.27 -3.72 3.65
N GLU A 150 10.34 -2.98 4.25
CA GLU A 150 10.48 -2.40 5.60
C GLU A 150 10.65 -3.50 6.68
N ASP A 151 9.80 -4.53 6.64
CA ASP A 151 9.77 -5.61 7.63
C ASP A 151 11.09 -6.42 7.60
N GLU A 152 11.66 -6.67 6.42
CA GLU A 152 12.92 -7.43 6.27
C GLU A 152 14.15 -6.64 6.75
N ILE A 153 14.23 -5.32 6.48
CA ILE A 153 15.34 -4.51 7.00
C ILE A 153 15.27 -4.36 8.53
N GLU A 154 14.07 -4.27 9.09
CA GLU A 154 13.85 -4.23 10.54
C GLU A 154 14.25 -5.56 11.19
N ALA A 155 13.86 -6.69 10.60
CA ALA A 155 14.24 -8.01 11.07
C ALA A 155 15.76 -8.21 11.07
N ILE A 156 16.48 -7.67 10.08
CA ILE A 156 17.94 -7.73 10.02
C ILE A 156 18.57 -6.89 11.14
N ALA A 157 18.14 -5.64 11.33
CA ALA A 157 18.65 -4.78 12.39
C ALA A 157 18.41 -5.40 13.78
N ALA A 158 17.22 -5.94 14.02
CA ALA A 158 16.89 -6.68 15.23
C ALA A 158 17.75 -7.94 15.40
N GLY A 159 17.96 -8.70 14.32
CA GLY A 159 18.79 -9.90 14.31
C GLY A 159 20.28 -9.64 14.54
N LEU A 160 20.75 -8.42 14.27
CA LEU A 160 22.09 -7.95 14.61
C LEU A 160 22.19 -7.38 16.04
N GLY A 161 21.07 -7.27 16.76
CA GLY A 161 21.03 -6.70 18.11
C GLY A 161 21.26 -5.19 18.16
N LEU A 162 21.03 -4.49 17.04
CA LEU A 162 21.25 -3.04 16.97
C LEU A 162 20.11 -2.28 17.66
N PRO A 163 20.41 -1.16 18.35
CA PRO A 163 19.38 -0.17 18.65
C PRO A 163 18.88 0.45 17.35
N TYR A 164 17.56 0.62 17.21
CA TYR A 164 16.98 1.27 16.03
C TYR A 164 15.63 1.93 16.32
N GLN A 165 15.22 2.81 15.40
CA GLN A 165 13.85 3.33 15.29
C GLN A 165 13.39 3.21 13.83
N THR A 166 12.10 2.94 13.61
CA THR A 166 11.51 2.84 12.26
C THR A 166 10.60 4.02 11.95
N ARG A 167 10.37 4.26 10.65
CA ARG A 167 9.44 5.28 10.11
C ARG A 167 9.59 6.65 10.76
N THR A 168 10.78 7.23 10.66
CA THR A 168 11.13 8.47 11.35
C THR A 168 11.89 9.43 10.44
N ARG A 169 12.47 10.48 11.02
CA ARG A 169 13.36 11.43 10.34
C ARG A 169 14.69 11.48 11.06
N PHE A 170 15.78 11.61 10.31
CA PHE A 170 17.10 11.82 10.90
C PHE A 170 17.58 13.25 10.71
N THR A 171 18.54 13.68 11.53
CA THR A 171 19.17 15.00 11.44
C THR A 171 20.53 14.92 10.75
N GLY A 172 20.65 15.63 9.63
CA GLY A 172 21.86 15.72 8.82
C GLY A 172 22.69 16.98 9.10
N ARG A 173 23.43 17.44 8.08
CA ARG A 173 24.19 18.70 8.06
C ARG A 173 23.25 19.89 8.25
N ASN A 174 23.78 20.97 8.81
CA ASN A 174 23.05 22.23 8.99
C ASN A 174 21.71 22.09 9.73
N ASN A 175 21.57 21.06 10.58
CA ASN A 175 20.33 20.70 11.28
C ASN A 175 19.12 20.46 10.34
N GLN A 176 19.38 20.14 9.07
CA GLN A 176 18.33 19.71 8.15
C GLN A 176 17.88 18.30 8.51
N THR A 177 16.63 17.97 8.21
CA THR A 177 16.08 16.63 8.45
C THR A 177 15.55 16.01 7.16
N ALA A 178 15.63 14.70 7.04
CA ALA A 178 15.08 13.93 5.93
C ALA A 178 14.38 12.67 6.47
N PRO A 179 13.35 12.14 5.76
CA PRO A 179 12.70 10.91 6.15
C PRO A 179 13.64 9.71 5.99
N CYS A 180 13.46 8.70 6.83
CA CYS A 180 14.11 7.40 6.70
C CYS A 180 13.20 6.30 7.26
N ASP A 181 13.27 5.12 6.66
CA ASP A 181 12.43 3.99 7.03
C ASP A 181 13.01 3.23 8.24
N LEU A 182 14.34 3.23 8.40
CA LEU A 182 15.08 2.74 9.57
C LEU A 182 16.22 3.73 9.91
N VAL A 183 16.42 4.00 11.20
CA VAL A 183 17.58 4.73 11.73
C VAL A 183 18.21 3.95 12.86
N VAL A 184 19.55 3.99 12.93
CA VAL A 184 20.37 3.33 13.95
C VAL A 184 21.37 4.35 14.49
N PRO A 185 21.52 4.50 15.82
CA PRO A 185 20.65 3.99 16.88
C PRO A 185 19.26 4.63 16.93
N ASP A 186 19.19 5.95 16.76
CA ASP A 186 17.96 6.73 16.90
C ASP A 186 18.05 8.08 16.17
N THR A 187 16.99 8.86 16.19
CA THR A 187 16.93 10.18 15.54
C THR A 187 17.88 11.25 16.09
N GLY A 188 18.24 11.18 17.36
CA GLY A 188 19.10 12.15 18.04
C GLY A 188 20.58 11.93 17.72
N ASP A 189 20.97 10.67 17.58
CA ASP A 189 22.32 10.27 17.16
C ASP A 189 22.27 9.35 15.93
N ALA A 190 21.63 9.80 14.85
CA ALA A 190 21.52 8.99 13.64
C ALA A 190 22.90 8.74 13.01
N GLN A 191 23.41 7.50 13.08
CA GLN A 191 24.70 7.10 12.51
C GLN A 191 24.53 6.31 11.21
N ILE A 192 23.46 5.52 11.09
CA ILE A 192 23.10 4.77 9.88
C ILE A 192 21.61 5.01 9.60
N VAL A 193 21.29 5.31 8.36
CA VAL A 193 19.91 5.56 7.91
C VAL A 193 19.61 4.77 6.65
N VAL A 194 18.43 4.16 6.60
CA VAL A 194 18.03 3.27 5.50
C VAL A 194 16.71 3.73 4.92
N ALA A 195 16.65 3.81 3.59
CA ALA A 195 15.40 3.94 2.84
C ALA A 195 14.94 2.56 2.34
N ALA A 196 13.65 2.27 2.46
CA ALA A 196 12.99 1.07 1.94
C ALA A 196 11.97 1.47 0.87
N LYS A 197 12.10 0.96 -0.36
CA LYS A 197 11.16 1.25 -1.46
C LYS A 197 10.76 -0.01 -2.22
N GLY A 198 9.55 -0.51 -1.98
CA GLY A 198 8.95 -1.61 -2.74
C GLY A 198 8.03 -1.13 -3.88
N PHE A 199 8.14 -1.69 -5.10
CA PHE A 199 7.26 -1.33 -6.21
C PHE A 199 6.92 -2.49 -7.17
N ASP A 200 5.67 -2.97 -7.13
CA ASP A 200 5.21 -4.10 -7.95
C ASP A 200 4.05 -3.77 -8.92
N SER A 201 3.30 -2.69 -8.68
CA SER A 201 2.26 -2.20 -9.61
C SER A 201 2.03 -0.70 -9.49
N THR A 202 1.61 -0.07 -10.59
CA THR A 202 1.56 1.37 -10.92
C THR A 202 0.76 2.27 -9.96
N GLY A 203 1.17 2.34 -8.70
CA GLY A 203 0.59 3.21 -7.66
C GLY A 203 1.27 4.57 -7.57
N SER A 204 0.46 5.60 -7.32
CA SER A 204 0.78 7.03 -7.33
C SER A 204 1.68 7.56 -6.19
N LYS A 205 2.32 6.69 -5.39
CA LYS A 205 3.20 7.12 -4.27
C LYS A 205 4.68 7.28 -4.65
N LEU A 206 5.04 7.07 -5.91
CA LEU A 206 6.43 6.97 -6.36
C LEU A 206 7.12 8.27 -6.77
N THR A 207 6.37 9.35 -7.02
CA THR A 207 6.99 10.65 -7.30
C THR A 207 7.92 11.07 -6.15
N ASP A 208 7.72 10.50 -4.96
CA ASP A 208 8.49 10.81 -3.77
C ASP A 208 9.74 9.93 -3.55
N ALA A 209 9.79 8.69 -4.07
CA ALA A 209 10.83 7.74 -3.69
C ALA A 209 12.27 8.18 -4.08
N VAL A 210 12.44 8.74 -5.28
CA VAL A 210 13.75 9.28 -5.72
C VAL A 210 14.09 10.54 -4.92
N ARG A 211 13.10 11.43 -4.72
CA ARG A 211 13.28 12.68 -3.99
C ARG A 211 13.74 12.42 -2.56
N GLU A 212 13.11 11.49 -1.86
CA GLU A 212 13.46 11.13 -0.48
C GLU A 212 14.93 10.67 -0.39
N ILE A 213 15.36 9.75 -1.26
CA ILE A 213 16.75 9.25 -1.22
C ILE A 213 17.75 10.36 -1.60
N GLN A 214 17.41 11.21 -2.57
CA GLN A 214 18.20 12.39 -2.90
C GLN A 214 18.31 13.37 -1.71
N GLU A 215 17.22 13.57 -0.96
CA GLU A 215 17.22 14.39 0.25
C GLU A 215 18.10 13.78 1.33
N MET A 216 18.00 12.47 1.59
CA MET A 216 18.87 11.77 2.53
C MET A 216 20.34 11.96 2.16
N ALA A 217 20.70 11.75 0.89
CA ALA A 217 22.05 11.91 0.37
C ALA A 217 22.54 13.35 0.48
N ALA A 218 21.70 14.34 0.16
CA ALA A 218 22.08 15.76 0.20
C ALA A 218 22.39 16.27 1.61
N ILE A 219 21.65 15.78 2.61
CA ILE A 219 21.82 16.26 3.99
C ILE A 219 22.76 15.41 4.84
N ARG A 220 23.21 14.22 4.39
CA ARG A 220 24.00 13.32 5.24
C ARG A 220 25.26 13.98 5.81
N LYS A 221 25.60 13.73 7.06
CA LYS A 221 26.92 14.06 7.63
C LYS A 221 27.97 13.10 7.05
N PRO A 222 29.26 13.47 6.97
CA PRO A 222 30.33 12.54 6.60
C PRO A 222 30.44 11.32 7.54
N SER A 223 29.96 11.47 8.78
CA SER A 223 29.87 10.39 9.76
C SER A 223 28.60 9.54 9.63
N GLN A 224 27.72 9.81 8.67
CA GLN A 224 26.47 9.06 8.50
C GLN A 224 26.57 8.12 7.31
N TYR A 225 26.10 6.89 7.51
CA TYR A 225 25.87 5.92 6.45
C TYR A 225 24.45 6.05 5.93
N VAL A 226 24.29 6.15 4.61
CA VAL A 226 23.01 6.19 3.90
C VAL A 226 22.90 4.95 3.02
N LEU A 227 21.96 4.08 3.34
CA LEU A 227 21.69 2.85 2.59
C LEU A 227 20.29 2.90 1.97
N ALA A 228 20.10 2.22 0.84
CA ALA A 228 18.79 2.11 0.19
C ALA A 228 18.48 0.65 -0.18
N VAL A 229 17.35 0.13 0.28
CA VAL A 229 16.82 -1.17 -0.14
C VAL A 229 15.61 -0.94 -1.04
N ILE A 230 15.76 -1.22 -2.33
CA ILE A 230 14.79 -0.88 -3.37
C ILE A 230 14.48 -2.11 -4.20
N ASP A 231 13.26 -2.62 -4.13
CA ASP A 231 12.87 -3.84 -4.82
C ASP A 231 11.49 -3.74 -5.47
N GLY A 232 11.15 -4.70 -6.32
CA GLY A 232 9.88 -4.84 -7.01
C GLY A 232 10.01 -4.72 -8.52
N ILE A 233 9.30 -5.60 -9.24
CA ILE A 233 9.37 -5.67 -10.71
C ILE A 233 8.82 -4.42 -11.39
N GLY A 234 7.99 -3.64 -10.70
CA GLY A 234 7.49 -2.38 -11.19
C GLY A 234 8.62 -1.41 -11.52
N TRP A 235 9.78 -1.47 -10.84
CA TRP A 235 10.90 -0.55 -11.11
C TRP A 235 11.43 -0.67 -12.55
N LYS A 236 11.18 -1.80 -13.23
CA LYS A 236 11.48 -1.98 -14.66
C LYS A 236 10.70 -1.03 -15.56
N SER A 237 9.54 -0.52 -15.13
CA SER A 237 8.81 0.52 -15.86
C SER A 237 9.28 1.94 -15.51
N ARG A 238 10.23 2.10 -14.58
CA ARG A 238 10.80 3.39 -14.14
C ARG A 238 12.33 3.38 -14.10
N ILE A 239 12.94 2.78 -15.12
CA ILE A 239 14.40 2.62 -15.24
C ILE A 239 15.16 3.95 -15.06
N ALA A 240 14.63 5.07 -15.58
CA ALA A 240 15.29 6.38 -15.45
C ALA A 240 15.39 6.87 -13.99
N ASP A 241 14.43 6.53 -13.14
CA ASP A 241 14.43 6.88 -11.72
C ASP A 241 15.40 6.00 -10.94
N LEU A 242 15.36 4.69 -11.21
CA LEU A 242 16.27 3.75 -10.58
C LEU A 242 17.73 4.04 -10.96
N ARG A 243 17.97 4.46 -12.21
CA ARG A 243 19.30 4.86 -12.68
C ARG A 243 19.81 6.11 -11.95
N ARG A 244 18.92 7.07 -11.64
CA ARG A 244 19.29 8.25 -10.83
C ARG A 244 19.72 7.85 -9.41
N ILE A 245 19.02 6.90 -8.79
CA ILE A 245 19.39 6.43 -7.44
C ILE A 245 20.70 5.62 -7.50
N HIS A 246 20.85 4.72 -8.47
CA HIS A 246 22.09 3.97 -8.66
C HIS A 246 23.29 4.89 -8.90
N GLN A 247 23.10 5.99 -9.62
CA GLN A 247 24.15 7.00 -9.82
C GLN A 247 24.61 7.62 -8.49
N LEU A 248 23.72 7.87 -7.51
CA LEU A 248 24.12 8.34 -6.18
C LEU A 248 25.07 7.34 -5.48
N TRP A 249 24.89 6.04 -5.71
CA TRP A 249 25.78 5.03 -5.15
C TRP A 249 27.14 5.00 -5.87
N VAL A 250 27.12 5.07 -7.20
CA VAL A 250 28.33 5.18 -8.03
C VAL A 250 29.16 6.41 -7.62
N ASP A 251 28.49 7.54 -7.39
CA ASP A 251 29.10 8.81 -6.98
C ASP A 251 29.48 8.85 -5.49
N ARG A 252 29.16 7.79 -4.72
CA ARG A 252 29.39 7.67 -3.26
C ARG A 252 28.62 8.67 -2.41
N ASP A 253 27.55 9.25 -2.96
CA ASP A 253 26.61 10.09 -2.22
C ASP A 253 25.77 9.25 -1.24
N ILE A 254 25.48 8.00 -1.60
CA ILE A 254 24.98 6.96 -0.69
C ILE A 254 25.98 5.80 -0.61
N ASP A 255 25.94 5.06 0.49
CA ASP A 255 26.95 4.07 0.84
C ASP A 255 26.59 2.67 0.32
N GLY A 256 25.32 2.39 0.03
CA GLY A 256 24.86 1.09 -0.48
C GLY A 256 23.46 1.09 -1.07
N MET A 257 23.23 0.22 -2.07
CA MET A 257 21.93 0.00 -2.71
C MET A 257 21.67 -1.50 -2.88
N TYR A 258 20.51 -1.99 -2.43
CA TYR A 258 20.22 -3.43 -2.29
C TYR A 258 18.79 -3.78 -2.74
N THR A 259 18.54 -5.06 -3.01
CA THR A 259 17.21 -5.64 -3.23
C THR A 259 16.93 -6.72 -2.18
N LEU A 260 15.73 -7.32 -2.17
CA LEU A 260 15.46 -8.46 -1.29
C LEU A 260 16.36 -9.65 -1.62
N ALA A 261 16.79 -9.79 -2.88
CA ALA A 261 17.68 -10.85 -3.32
C ALA A 261 19.14 -10.66 -2.86
N THR A 262 19.50 -9.47 -2.35
CA THR A 262 20.85 -9.13 -1.88
C THR A 262 20.84 -8.68 -0.41
N LEU A 263 19.88 -9.15 0.39
CA LEU A 263 19.74 -8.76 1.81
C LEU A 263 20.84 -9.33 2.70
N ASP A 264 21.46 -10.43 2.29
CA ASP A 264 22.69 -10.95 2.88
C ASP A 264 23.82 -9.91 2.81
N VAL A 265 24.02 -9.30 1.64
CA VAL A 265 25.01 -8.23 1.46
C VAL A 265 24.63 -6.99 2.26
N PHE A 266 23.35 -6.60 2.26
CA PHE A 266 22.86 -5.50 3.11
C PHE A 266 23.14 -5.74 4.59
N ARG A 267 22.91 -6.97 5.08
CA ARG A 267 23.17 -7.36 6.47
C ARG A 267 24.65 -7.19 6.79
N ASP A 268 25.54 -7.68 5.93
CA ASP A 268 26.99 -7.60 6.14
C ASP A 268 27.46 -6.13 6.16
N ASP A 269 26.97 -5.30 5.24
CA ASP A 269 27.32 -3.88 5.17
C ASP A 269 26.75 -3.08 6.36
N LEU A 270 25.54 -3.42 6.82
CA LEU A 270 24.94 -2.82 8.01
C LEU A 270 25.72 -3.17 9.27
N GLU A 271 26.13 -4.44 9.41
CA GLU A 271 26.95 -4.91 10.53
C GLU A 271 28.31 -4.20 10.54
N GLU A 272 28.98 -4.11 9.40
CA GLU A 272 30.28 -3.43 9.30
C GLU A 272 30.15 -1.93 9.60
N ALA A 273 29.14 -1.25 9.05
CA ALA A 273 28.87 0.14 9.37
C ALA A 273 28.63 0.35 10.87
N ALA A 274 27.91 -0.58 11.53
CA ALA A 274 27.67 -0.50 12.96
C ALA A 274 28.95 -0.70 13.80
N ARG A 275 29.84 -1.63 13.42
CA ARG A 275 31.16 -1.80 14.06
C ARG A 275 32.02 -0.54 13.94
N LEU A 276 32.05 0.05 12.75
CA LEU A 276 32.80 1.29 12.49
C LEU A 276 32.24 2.49 13.27
N ARG A 277 30.98 2.42 13.70
CA ARG A 277 30.32 3.42 14.55
C ARG A 277 30.29 3.06 16.04
N HIS A 278 30.94 1.96 16.43
CA HIS A 278 30.98 1.49 17.81
C HIS A 278 29.58 1.24 18.41
N LEU A 279 28.64 0.78 17.58
CA LEU A 279 27.28 0.43 17.97
C LEU A 279 27.13 -1.05 18.31
N MET A 280 28.19 -1.83 18.06
CA MET A 280 28.37 -3.25 18.39
C MET A 280 29.83 -3.57 18.64
#